data_AF-A0A7X9XEH3-F1
#
_entry.id   AF-A0A7X9XEH3-F1
#
_cell.length_a   1.000
_cell.length_b   1.000
_cell.length_c   1.000
_cell.angle_alpha   90.00
_cell.angle_beta   90.00
_cell.angle_gamma   90.00
#
_symmetry.space_group_name_H-M   'P 1'
#
loop_
_entity.id
_entity.type
_entity.pdbx_description
1 polymer ?
#
loop_
_entity_poly.entity_id
_entity_poly.type
_entity_poly.pdbx_seq_one_letter_code
_entity_poly.pdbx_strand_id
1 'polypeptide(L)' 'MAKAKDYVDSSMSTLKNTTSSLQQALSSAEKADNKAKIQSAIDSINSACQQLSSYQD' A
#
# COMPACT_ATOMS: atom_id res chain seq x y z
N MET A 1 17.73 16.41 -12.33
CA MET A 1 16.32 16.39 -11.87
C MET A 1 15.95 14.93 -11.73
N ALA A 2 15.72 14.46 -10.50
CA ALA A 2 15.14 13.13 -10.31
C ALA A 2 13.82 13.11 -11.09
N LYS A 3 13.67 12.16 -12.00
CA LYS A 3 12.48 12.08 -12.85
C LYS A 3 11.30 11.76 -11.92
N ALA A 4 10.12 12.30 -12.17
CA ALA A 4 8.98 12.06 -11.30
C ALA A 4 8.72 10.56 -11.13
N LYS A 5 9.06 9.77 -12.15
CA LYS A 5 9.15 8.30 -12.09
C LYS A 5 10.02 7.74 -10.97
N ASP A 6 11.20 8.30 -10.68
CA ASP A 6 12.08 7.80 -9.61
C ASP A 6 11.40 7.91 -8.23
N TYR A 7 10.65 9.00 -8.01
CA TYR A 7 9.85 9.18 -6.80
C TYR A 7 8.69 8.18 -6.75
N VAL A 8 7.99 7.97 -7.86
CA VAL A 8 6.90 6.98 -7.94
C VAL A 8 7.40 5.58 -7.64
N ASP A 9 8.52 5.16 -8.24
CA ASP A 9 9.10 3.83 -8.05
C ASP A 9 9.54 3.62 -6.58
N SER A 10 10.14 4.65 -5.96
CA SER A 10 10.53 4.64 -4.54
C SER A 10 9.31 4.55 -3.61
N SER A 11 8.27 5.35 -3.88
CA SER A 11 7.01 5.31 -3.14
C SER A 11 6.32 3.95 -3.27
N MET A 12 6.30 3.34 -4.45
CA MET A 12 5.75 2.00 -4.67
C MET A 12 6.46 0.93 -3.83
N SER A 13 7.78 1.01 -3.69
CA SER A 13 8.53 0.10 -2.82
C SER A 13 8.11 0.22 -1.35
N THR A 14 7.95 1.46 -0.89
CA THR A 14 7.50 1.76 0.48
C THR A 14 6.08 1.22 0.73
N LEU A 15 5.16 1.46 -0.20
CA LEU A 15 3.78 1.00 -0.10
C LEU A 15 3.68 -0.53 -0.05
N LYS A 16 4.50 -1.27 -0.81
CA LYS A 16 4.57 -2.74 -0.75
C LYS A 16 4.97 -3.24 0.64
N ASN A 17 5.96 -2.60 1.26
CA ASN A 17 6.38 -2.93 2.62
C ASN A 17 5.25 -2.62 3.62
N THR A 18 4.57 -1.48 3.48
CA THR A 18 3.42 -1.12 4.31
C THR A 18 2.30 -2.16 4.20
N THR A 19 1.94 -2.58 2.97
CA THR A 19 0.91 -3.62 2.76
C THR A 19 1.29 -4.93 3.45
N SER A 20 2.56 -5.34 3.39
CA SER A 20 3.03 -6.56 4.06
C SER A 20 2.87 -6.48 5.58
N SER A 21 3.26 -5.35 6.19
CA SER A 21 3.06 -5.12 7.63
C SER A 21 1.58 -5.09 8.03
N LEU A 22 0.72 -4.51 7.19
CA LEU A 22 -0.72 -4.49 7.43
C LEU A 22 -1.35 -5.88 7.30
N GLN A 23 -0.88 -6.73 6.38
CA GLN A 23 -1.34 -8.12 6.27
C GLN A 23 -0.99 -8.95 7.51
N GLN A 24 0.19 -8.72 8.09
CA GLN A 24 0.55 -9.31 9.39
C GLN A 24 -0.36 -8.79 10.50
N ALA A 25 -0.60 -7.47 10.56
CA ALA A 25 -1.51 -6.88 11.54
C ALA A 25 -2.95 -7.41 11.42
N LEU A 26 -3.43 -7.62 10.19
CA LEU A 26 -4.75 -8.19 9.91
C LEU A 26 -4.88 -9.61 10.48
N SER A 27 -3.82 -10.41 10.30
CA SER A 27 -3.76 -11.80 10.78
C SER A 27 -3.72 -11.87 12.31
N SER A 28 -3.08 -10.89 12.96
CA SER A 28 -2.95 -10.82 14.42
C SER A 28 -4.09 -10.09 15.12
N ALA A 29 -4.91 -9.32 14.40
CA ALA A 29 -6.01 -8.57 14.99
C ALA A 29 -7.11 -9.51 15.47
N GLU A 30 -7.59 -9.36 16.71
CA GLU A 30 -8.68 -10.19 17.24
C GLU A 30 -10.06 -9.57 16.99
N LYS A 31 -10.16 -8.24 17.11
CA LYS A 31 -11.41 -7.50 16.95
C LYS A 31 -11.80 -7.36 15.49
N ALA A 32 -13.03 -7.76 15.15
CA ALA A 32 -13.57 -7.68 13.79
C ALA A 32 -13.51 -6.25 13.21
N ASP A 33 -13.85 -5.22 14.01
CA ASP A 33 -13.73 -3.81 13.59
C ASP A 33 -12.30 -3.41 13.22
N ASN A 34 -11.29 -3.92 13.95
CA ASN A 34 -9.90 -3.64 13.63
C ASN A 34 -9.48 -4.36 12.34
N LYS A 35 -9.92 -5.61 12.15
CA LYS A 35 -9.70 -6.32 10.88
C LYS A 35 -10.29 -5.56 9.70
N ALA A 36 -11.53 -5.08 9.83
CA ALA A 36 -12.20 -4.32 8.79
C ALA A 36 -11.43 -3.04 8.44
N LYS A 37 -10.97 -2.27 9.45
CA LYS A 37 -10.16 -1.06 9.23
C LYS A 37 -8.83 -1.36 8.53
N ILE A 38 -8.14 -2.42 8.93
CA ILE A 38 -6.86 -2.82 8.33
C ILE A 38 -7.08 -3.28 6.88
N GLN A 39 -8.12 -4.06 6.61
CA GLN A 39 -8.48 -4.49 5.26
C GLN A 39 -8.78 -3.30 4.36
N SER A 40 -9.60 -2.34 4.80
CA SER A 40 -9.89 -1.13 4.03
C SER A 40 -8.63 -0.29 3.73
N ALA A 41 -7.67 -0.24 4.65
CA ALA A 41 -6.39 0.41 4.41
C ALA A 41 -5.57 -0.30 3.33
N ILE A 42 -5.49 -1.64 3.38
CA ILE A 42 -4.83 -2.46 2.36
C ILE A 42 -5.46 -2.23 0.98
N ASP A 43 -6.80 -2.24 0.90
CA ASP A 43 -7.52 -2.04 -0.37
C ASP A 43 -7.25 -0.66 -0.98
N SER A 44 -7.19 0.37 -0.13
CA SER A 44 -6.85 1.74 -0.54
C SER A 44 -5.42 1.84 -1.07
N ILE A 45 -4.46 1.22 -0.38
CA ILE A 45 -3.06 1.19 -0.81
C ILE A 45 -2.91 0.43 -2.14
N ASN A 46 -3.58 -0.72 -2.27
CA ASN A 46 -3.55 -1.51 -3.51
C ASN A 46 -4.12 -0.73 -4.69
N SER A 47 -5.20 0.02 -4.48
CA SER A 47 -5.78 0.91 -5.50
C SER A 47 -4.82 2.01 -5.91
N ALA A 48 -4.12 2.63 -4.95
CA ALA A 48 -3.09 3.63 -5.24
C ALA A 48 -1.91 3.01 -6.02
N CYS A 49 -1.43 1.82 -5.62
CA CYS A 49 -0.37 1.11 -6.34
C CYS A 49 -0.77 0.79 -7.79
N GLN A 50 -2.02 0.41 -8.05
CA GLN A 50 -2.50 0.16 -9.42
C GLN A 50 -2.46 1.44 -10.27
N GLN A 51 -2.91 2.58 -9.73
CA GLN A 51 -2.85 3.88 -10.42
C GLN A 51 -1.41 4.32 -10.67
N LEU A 52 -0.50 4.09 -9.72
CA LEU A 52 0.92 4.42 -9.88
C LEU A 52 1.64 3.49 -10.85
N SER A 53 1.19 2.24 -10.99
CA SER A 53 1.81 1.27 -11.91
C SER A 53 1.64 1.63 -13.39
N SER A 54 0.63 2.44 -13.74
CA SER A 54 0.43 2.96 -15.09
C SER A 54 1.10 4.33 -15.31
N TYR A 55 1.81 4.87 -14.32
CA TYR A 55 2.52 6.13 -14.46
C TYR A 55 3.69 5.99 -15.46
N GLN A 56 3.62 6.76 -16.54
CA GLN A 56 4.68 6.91 -17.54
C GLN A 56 5.12 8.39 -17.53
N ASP A 57 6.41 8.63 -17.34
CA ASP A 57 7.04 9.97 -17.26
C ASP A 57 7.00 10.69 -18.62
#